data_AF-Q9C9T4-F1
#
_entry.id   AF-Q9C9T4-F1
#
_cell.length_a   1.000
_cell.length_b   1.000
_cell.length_c   1.000
_cell.angle_alpha   90.00
_cell.angle_beta   90.00
_cell.angle_gamma   90.00
#
_symmetry.space_group_name_H-M   'P 1'
#
loop_
_entity.id
_entity.type
_entity.pdbx_description
1 polymer ?
#
loop_
_entity_poly.entity_id
_entity_poly.type
_entity_poly.pdbx_seq_one_letter_code
_entity_poly.pdbx_strand_id
1 'polypeptide(L)'
;MKGSCTKPVFFTCTILLILIVAQENRVAAVDPCNPAQLSPCLETIMKGSEPSDLCCSKVKEQQHCICQYLKNPNFKSFLNSPNAKIIATDCHCPYPKC
;
A
#
# COMPACT_ATOMS: atom_id res chain seq x y z
N MET A 1 60.12 1.22 3.41
CA MET A 1 58.92 1.54 4.22
C MET A 1 57.89 2.18 3.30
N LYS A 2 56.59 1.87 3.45
CA LYS A 2 55.40 2.32 2.65
C LYS A 2 54.94 1.29 1.60
N GLY A 3 53.95 0.46 1.95
CA GLY A 3 53.36 -0.50 1.01
C GLY A 3 52.10 -1.26 1.45
N SER A 4 51.54 -1.05 2.65
CA SER A 4 50.49 -1.96 3.18
C SER A 4 49.13 -1.35 3.58
N CYS A 5 48.91 -0.03 3.51
CA CYS A 5 47.63 0.55 3.98
C CYS A 5 46.48 0.62 2.96
N THR A 6 46.71 0.34 1.67
CA THR A 6 45.68 0.51 0.63
C THR A 6 44.63 -0.61 0.62
N LYS A 7 45.03 -1.86 0.87
CA LYS A 7 44.14 -3.03 0.77
C LYS A 7 42.89 -2.99 1.68
N PRO A 8 42.99 -2.64 2.98
CA PRO A 8 41.79 -2.61 3.84
C PRO A 8 40.83 -1.48 3.46
N VAL A 9 41.33 -0.34 2.98
CA VAL A 9 40.50 0.81 2.58
C VAL A 9 39.68 0.50 1.34
N PHE A 10 40.26 -0.20 0.35
CA PHE A 10 39.49 -0.64 -0.82
C PHE A 10 38.39 -1.63 -0.43
N PHE A 11 38.67 -2.54 0.50
CA PHE A 11 37.69 -3.55 0.95
C PHE A 11 36.52 -2.92 1.72
N THR A 12 36.76 -1.90 2.55
CA THR A 12 35.67 -1.21 3.25
C THR A 12 34.82 -0.38 2.29
N CYS A 13 35.43 0.28 1.30
CA CYS A 13 34.70 1.02 0.28
C CYS A 13 33.82 0.12 -0.59
N THR A 14 34.29 -1.08 -0.98
CA THR A 14 33.48 -2.02 -1.76
C THR A 14 32.30 -2.57 -0.96
N ILE A 15 32.49 -2.90 0.32
CA ILE A 15 31.39 -3.33 1.20
C ILE A 15 30.36 -2.22 1.36
N LEU A 16 30.81 -0.97 1.57
CA LEU A 16 29.90 0.18 1.70
C LEU A 16 29.09 0.41 0.41
N LEU A 17 29.72 0.30 -0.76
CA LEU A 17 29.03 0.39 -2.05
C LEU A 17 28.00 -0.73 -2.23
N ILE A 18 28.32 -1.97 -1.87
CA ILE A 18 27.37 -3.10 -1.94
C ILE A 18 26.17 -2.87 -1.01
N LEU A 19 26.39 -2.35 0.19
CA LEU A 19 25.30 -2.05 1.14
C LEU A 19 24.38 -0.93 0.65
N ILE A 20 24.91 0.09 -0.03
CA ILE A 20 24.11 1.18 -0.61
C ILE A 20 23.24 0.64 -1.76
N VAL A 21 23.82 -0.16 -2.67
CA VAL A 21 23.07 -0.75 -3.80
C VAL A 21 21.98 -1.72 -3.32
N ALA A 22 22.19 -2.44 -2.22
CA ALA A 22 21.19 -3.36 -1.68
C ALA A 22 19.90 -2.68 -1.17
N GLN A 23 19.93 -1.38 -0.88
CA GLN A 23 18.75 -0.65 -0.38
C GLN A 23 17.82 -0.13 -1.49
N GLU A 24 18.31 0.10 -2.70
CA GLU A 24 17.54 0.84 -3.73
C GLU A 24 16.40 0.02 -4.37
N ASN A 25 16.33 -1.30 -4.16
CA ASN A 25 15.39 -2.17 -4.88
C ASN A 25 14.15 -2.62 -4.08
N ARG A 26 13.84 -1.99 -2.93
CA ARG A 26 12.61 -2.29 -2.17
C ARG A 26 11.45 -1.35 -2.50
N VAL A 27 11.26 -0.98 -3.76
CA VAL A 27 9.97 -0.45 -4.20
C VAL A 27 9.06 -1.66 -4.39
N ALA A 28 8.29 -2.00 -3.36
CA ALA A 28 7.23 -2.99 -3.49
C ALA A 28 6.36 -2.56 -4.68
N ALA A 29 6.18 -3.45 -5.65
CA ALA A 29 5.27 -3.20 -6.76
C ALA A 29 3.89 -2.92 -6.16
N VAL A 30 3.46 -1.67 -6.25
CA VAL A 30 2.14 -1.27 -5.79
C VAL A 30 1.17 -1.71 -6.86
N ASP A 31 0.18 -2.53 -6.50
CA ASP A 31 -0.85 -2.95 -7.44
C ASP A 31 -1.55 -1.71 -8.03
N PRO A 32 -1.81 -1.71 -9.36
CA PRO A 32 -2.51 -0.61 -9.99
C PRO A 32 -3.88 -0.43 -9.34
N CYS A 33 -4.32 0.82 -9.30
CA CYS A 33 -5.64 1.16 -8.80
C CYS A 33 -6.72 0.57 -9.70
N ASN A 34 -7.33 -0.51 -9.24
CA ASN A 34 -8.42 -1.19 -9.91
C ASN A 34 -9.60 -1.38 -8.95
N PRO A 35 -10.71 -0.63 -9.11
CA PRO A 35 -11.86 -0.72 -8.22
C PRO A 35 -12.55 -2.09 -8.26
N ALA A 36 -12.35 -2.89 -9.32
CA ALA A 36 -12.89 -4.25 -9.38
C ALA A 36 -12.28 -5.18 -8.30
N GLN A 37 -11.09 -4.85 -7.78
CA GLN A 37 -10.48 -5.58 -6.66
C GLN A 37 -11.29 -5.45 -5.37
N LEU A 38 -12.15 -4.43 -5.23
CA LEU A 38 -13.04 -4.24 -4.08
C LEU A 38 -14.37 -4.99 -4.22
N SER A 39 -14.55 -5.80 -5.27
CA SER A 39 -15.74 -6.64 -5.45
C SER A 39 -16.08 -7.56 -4.26
N PRO A 40 -15.11 -8.11 -3.48
CA PRO A 40 -15.45 -8.88 -2.28
C PRO A 40 -16.17 -8.07 -1.20
N CYS A 41 -16.11 -6.73 -1.26
CA CYS A 41 -16.81 -5.84 -0.34
C CYS A 41 -18.24 -5.51 -0.79
N LEU A 42 -18.67 -5.96 -1.98
CA LEU A 42 -19.96 -5.57 -2.55
C LEU A 42 -21.14 -5.99 -1.66
N GLU A 43 -21.05 -7.14 -1.00
CA GLU A 43 -22.09 -7.60 -0.07
C GLU A 43 -22.25 -6.63 1.11
N THR A 44 -21.15 -6.23 1.75
CA THR A 44 -21.16 -5.21 2.80
C THR A 44 -21.65 -3.87 2.31
N ILE A 45 -21.22 -3.43 1.11
CA ILE A 45 -21.65 -2.16 0.53
C ILE A 45 -23.18 -2.16 0.31
N MET A 46 -23.74 -3.26 -0.21
CA MET A 46 -25.16 -3.36 -0.56
C MET A 46 -26.07 -3.65 0.63
N LYS A 47 -25.66 -4.55 1.54
CA LYS A 47 -26.49 -5.06 2.64
C LYS A 47 -26.13 -4.48 4.01
N GLY A 48 -24.93 -3.90 4.16
CA GLY A 48 -24.40 -3.51 5.46
C GLY A 48 -23.97 -4.69 6.34
N SER A 49 -23.69 -5.85 5.74
CA SER A 49 -23.16 -7.03 6.44
C SER A 49 -21.71 -6.83 6.88
N GLU A 50 -21.25 -7.59 7.87
CA GLU A 50 -19.84 -7.62 8.28
C GLU A 50 -18.91 -7.90 7.08
N PRO A 51 -17.78 -7.17 6.91
CA PRO A 51 -16.85 -7.40 5.82
C PRO A 51 -16.09 -8.72 6.00
N SER A 52 -15.95 -9.47 4.91
CA SER A 52 -15.10 -10.66 4.89
C SER A 52 -13.61 -10.29 5.03
N ASP A 53 -12.79 -11.23 5.51
CA ASP A 53 -11.33 -11.06 5.55
C ASP A 53 -10.74 -10.71 4.18
N LEU A 54 -11.32 -11.29 3.10
CA LEU A 54 -10.92 -11.00 1.74
C LEU A 54 -11.23 -9.55 1.34
N CYS A 55 -12.40 -9.02 1.74
CA CYS A 55 -12.71 -7.60 1.56
C CYS A 55 -11.68 -6.73 2.28
N CYS A 56 -11.39 -7.03 3.55
CA CYS A 56 -10.43 -6.25 4.32
C CYS A 56 -9.00 -6.29 3.74
N SER A 57 -8.54 -7.45 3.26
CA SER A 57 -7.24 -7.57 2.56
C SER A 57 -7.20 -6.66 1.34
N LYS A 58 -8.26 -6.70 0.52
CA LYS A 58 -8.33 -5.92 -0.73
C LYS A 58 -8.45 -4.42 -0.49
N VAL A 59 -9.16 -3.99 0.54
CA VAL A 59 -9.21 -2.57 0.95
C VAL A 59 -7.83 -2.10 1.38
N LYS A 60 -7.10 -2.90 2.15
CA LYS A 60 -5.75 -2.57 2.62
C LYS A 60 -4.74 -2.48 1.47
N GLU A 61 -4.80 -3.43 0.53
CA GLU A 61 -3.99 -3.43 -0.70
C GLU A 61 -4.26 -2.19 -1.56
N GLN A 62 -5.51 -1.70 -1.58
CA GLN A 62 -5.94 -0.57 -2.41
C GLN A 62 -5.97 0.77 -1.63
N GLN A 63 -5.41 0.83 -0.42
CA GLN A 63 -5.54 2.02 0.45
C GLN A 63 -4.94 3.28 -0.20
N HIS A 64 -3.83 3.16 -0.95
CA HIS A 64 -3.22 4.27 -1.69
C HIS A 64 -4.11 4.80 -2.83
N CYS A 65 -5.06 4.01 -3.31
CA CYS A 65 -5.96 4.38 -4.40
C CYS A 65 -7.19 5.15 -3.96
N ILE A 66 -7.53 5.16 -2.66
CA ILE A 66 -8.79 5.75 -2.17
C ILE A 66 -8.92 7.22 -2.56
N CYS A 67 -7.83 8.01 -2.48
CA CYS A 67 -7.85 9.40 -2.93
C CYS A 67 -8.11 9.56 -4.43
N GLN A 68 -7.61 8.64 -5.25
CA GLN A 68 -7.89 8.62 -6.68
C GLN A 68 -9.36 8.27 -6.94
N TYR A 69 -9.92 7.30 -6.21
CA TYR A 69 -11.33 6.94 -6.32
C TYR A 69 -12.26 8.08 -5.90
N LEU A 70 -11.92 8.83 -4.84
CA LEU A 70 -12.69 9.98 -4.38
C LEU A 70 -12.78 11.13 -5.40
N LYS A 71 -11.87 11.20 -6.39
CA LYS A 71 -11.96 12.17 -7.49
C LYS A 71 -13.07 11.86 -8.49
N ASN A 72 -13.49 10.59 -8.58
CA ASN A 72 -14.61 10.20 -9.44
C ASN A 72 -15.92 10.32 -8.65
N PRO A 73 -16.90 11.13 -9.10
CA PRO A 73 -18.15 11.34 -8.36
C PRO A 73 -18.95 10.05 -8.14
N ASN A 74 -18.87 9.09 -9.07
CA ASN A 74 -19.55 7.80 -8.93
C ASN A 74 -19.01 7.02 -7.74
N PHE A 75 -17.67 6.89 -7.62
CA PHE A 75 -17.05 6.21 -6.48
C PHE A 75 -17.17 7.01 -5.19
N LYS A 76 -17.09 8.34 -5.26
CA LYS A 76 -17.24 9.23 -4.10
C LYS A 76 -18.56 9.00 -3.37
N SER A 77 -19.66 8.79 -4.08
CA SER A 77 -20.96 8.48 -3.46
C SER A 77 -20.92 7.18 -2.67
N PHE A 78 -20.33 6.12 -3.22
CA PHE A 78 -20.21 4.83 -2.54
C PHE A 78 -19.28 4.88 -1.33
N LEU A 79 -18.11 5.51 -1.47
CA LEU A 79 -17.13 5.65 -0.40
C LEU A 79 -17.68 6.51 0.76
N ASN A 80 -18.49 7.53 0.48
CA ASN A 80 -19.10 8.33 1.55
C ASN A 80 -20.32 7.69 2.22
N SER A 81 -20.78 6.52 1.76
CA SER A 81 -21.94 5.83 2.33
C SER A 81 -21.66 5.32 3.76
N PRO A 82 -22.69 5.15 4.61
CA PRO A 82 -22.52 4.55 5.94
C PRO A 82 -21.86 3.17 5.89
N ASN A 83 -22.22 2.33 4.92
CA ASN A 83 -21.68 0.97 4.78
C ASN A 83 -20.18 0.98 4.41
N ALA A 84 -19.73 1.94 3.62
CA ALA A 84 -18.30 2.09 3.35
C ALA A 84 -17.51 2.58 4.58
N LYS A 85 -18.13 3.34 5.49
CA LYS A 85 -17.52 3.71 6.78
C LYS A 85 -17.41 2.52 7.74
N ILE A 86 -18.38 1.60 7.71
CA ILE A 86 -18.31 0.32 8.43
C ILE A 86 -17.08 -0.46 7.95
N ILE A 87 -16.90 -0.63 6.63
CA ILE A 87 -15.71 -1.29 6.06
C ILE A 87 -14.41 -0.63 6.54
N ALA A 88 -14.32 0.70 6.49
CA ALA A 88 -13.14 1.41 6.93
C ALA A 88 -12.82 1.19 8.42
N THR A 89 -13.85 1.05 9.25
CA THR A 89 -13.73 0.84 10.69
C THR A 89 -13.33 -0.61 11.00
N ASP A 90 -14.12 -1.57 10.52
CA ASP A 90 -13.95 -3.00 10.81
C ASP A 90 -12.65 -3.55 10.21
N CYS A 91 -12.31 -3.11 8.99
CA CYS A 91 -11.05 -3.49 8.34
C CYS A 91 -9.84 -2.66 8.80
N HIS A 92 -9.99 -1.76 9.79
CA HIS A 92 -8.92 -0.90 10.30
C HIS A 92 -8.20 -0.09 9.19
N CYS A 93 -8.96 0.38 8.20
CA CYS A 93 -8.46 1.12 7.05
C CYS A 93 -9.04 2.55 7.09
N PRO A 94 -8.48 3.46 7.90
CA PRO A 94 -9.03 4.80 8.07
C PRO A 94 -9.00 5.58 6.75
N TYR A 95 -9.99 6.44 6.56
CA TYR A 95 -10.05 7.33 5.40
C TYR A 95 -8.80 8.21 5.34
N PRO A 96 -8.02 8.17 4.23
CA PRO A 96 -6.86 9.01 4.09
C PRO A 96 -7.26 10.49 3.99
N LYS A 97 -6.38 11.38 4.44
CA LYS A 97 -6.47 12.80 4.11
C LYS A 97 -6.04 12.95 2.65
N CYS A 98 -7.05 12.99 1.79
CA CYS A 98 -6.99 13.52 0.44
C CYS A 98 -7.42 14.99 0.49
#